data_AF-A0A0U1PQG6-F1
#
_entry.id   AF-A0A0U1PQG6-F1
#
_cell.length_a   1.000
_cell.length_b   1.000
_cell.length_c   1.000
_cell.angle_alpha   90.00
_cell.angle_beta   90.00
_cell.angle_gamma   90.00
#
_symmetry.space_group_name_H-M   'P 1'
#
loop_
_entity.id
_entity.type
_entity.pdbx_description
1 polymer ?
#
loop_
_entity_poly.entity_id
_entity_poly.type
_entity_poly.pdbx_seq_one_letter_code
_entity_poly.pdbx_strand_id
1 'polypeptide(L)' 'MVRESLEPGQSVSVVARRNGVNANQLFHWRKLYQYGSLSAVSAGEAVVPASELSDTLK' A
#
# COMPACT_ATOMS: atom_id res chain seq x y z
N MET A 1 5.27 -5.07 2.82
CA MET A 1 4.96 -5.63 1.48
C MET A 1 4.32 -4.64 0.49
N VAL A 2 3.03 -4.26 0.56
CA VAL A 2 2.45 -3.32 -0.45
C VAL A 2 3.13 -1.95 -0.40
N ARG A 3 3.24 -1.34 0.80
CA ARG A 3 3.99 -0.08 1.02
C ARG A 3 5.46 -0.20 0.62
N GLU A 4 6.13 -1.26 1.04
CA GLU A 4 7.52 -1.58 0.65
C GLU A 4 7.68 -1.66 -0.88
N SER A 5 6.70 -2.19 -1.61
CA SER A 5 6.75 -2.24 -3.09
C SER A 5 6.51 -0.89 -3.77
N LEU A 6 6.06 0.14 -3.04
CA LEU A 6 5.89 1.50 -3.53
C LEU A 6 7.15 2.35 -3.37
N GLU A 7 8.12 1.91 -2.56
CA GLU A 7 9.36 2.62 -2.34
C GLU A 7 10.18 2.75 -3.63
N PRO A 8 10.79 3.92 -3.90
CA PRO A 8 11.68 4.10 -5.04
C PRO A 8 12.79 3.05 -5.05
N GLY A 9 13.01 2.41 -6.20
CA GLY A 9 14.03 1.37 -6.36
C GLY A 9 13.63 -0.03 -5.87
N GLN A 10 12.47 -0.20 -5.24
CA GLN A 10 11.95 -1.53 -4.91
C GLN A 10 11.18 -2.14 -6.09
N SER A 11 11.50 -3.40 -6.42
CA SER A 11 10.76 -4.15 -7.43
C SER A 11 9.72 -5.06 -6.78
N VAL A 12 8.54 -5.14 -7.40
CA VAL A 12 7.43 -5.99 -6.93
C VAL A 12 7.88 -7.45 -6.82
N SER A 13 8.71 -7.94 -7.74
CA SER A 13 9.17 -9.33 -7.74
C SER A 13 10.19 -9.63 -6.64
N VAL A 14 11.04 -8.66 -6.26
CA VAL A 14 11.97 -8.80 -5.13
C VAL A 14 11.19 -8.82 -3.81
N VAL A 15 10.27 -7.88 -3.63
CA VAL A 15 9.43 -7.80 -2.43
C VAL A 15 8.55 -9.04 -2.30
N ALA A 16 7.97 -9.52 -3.40
CA ALA A 16 7.14 -10.73 -3.41
C ALA A 16 7.93 -11.97 -2.95
N ARG A 17 9.14 -12.18 -3.49
CA ARG A 17 10.01 -13.32 -3.10
C ARG A 17 10.41 -13.28 -1.63
N ARG A 18 10.79 -12.10 -1.12
CA ARG A 18 11.19 -11.92 0.29
C ARG A 18 10.05 -12.24 1.26
N ASN A 19 8.81 -12.01 0.85
CA ASN A 19 7.61 -12.23 1.65
C ASN A 19 6.91 -13.57 1.31
N GLY A 20 7.46 -14.38 0.40
CA GLY A 20 6.87 -15.67 0.01
C GLY A 20 5.50 -15.56 -0.68
N VAL A 21 5.20 -14.43 -1.33
CA VAL A 21 3.92 -14.21 -2.02
C VAL A 21 4.07 -14.23 -3.53
N ASN A 22 2.96 -14.46 -4.24
CA ASN A 22 2.93 -14.34 -5.68
C ASN A 22 3.06 -12.86 -6.12
N ALA A 23 3.94 -12.59 -7.09
CA ALA A 23 4.18 -11.22 -7.57
C ALA A 23 2.95 -10.56 -8.24
N ASN A 24 2.10 -11.33 -8.94
CA ASN A 24 0.85 -10.80 -9.52
C ASN A 24 -0.13 -10.38 -8.41
N GLN A 25 -0.18 -11.14 -7.32
CA GLN A 25 -1.04 -10.81 -6.18
C GLN A 25 -0.58 -9.51 -5.51
N LEU A 26 0.73 -9.35 -5.29
CA LEU A 26 1.29 -8.11 -4.78
C LEU A 26 1.07 -6.92 -5.73
N PHE A 27 1.21 -7.14 -7.05
CA PHE A 27 0.92 -6.12 -8.06
C PHE A 27 -0.55 -5.67 -8.02
N HIS A 28 -1.49 -6.62 -7.89
CA HIS A 28 -2.91 -6.31 -7.78
C HIS A 28 -3.23 -5.51 -6.51
N TRP A 29 -2.69 -5.92 -5.36
CA TRP A 29 -2.84 -5.18 -4.10
C TRP A 29 -2.24 -3.77 -4.16
N ARG A 30 -1.09 -3.60 -4.81
CA ARG A 30 -0.49 -2.28 -5.06
C ARG A 30 -1.40 -1.38 -5.88
N LYS A 31 -2.11 -1.94 -6.88
CA LYS A 31 -3.07 -1.20 -7.71
C LYS A 31 -4.29 -0.78 -6.89
N LEU A 32 -4.87 -1.70 -6.11
CA LEU A 32 -6.01 -1.41 -5.23
C LEU A 32 -5.68 -0.36 -4.16
N TYR A 33 -4.49 -0.44 -3.55
CA TYR A 33 -4.03 0.54 -2.57
C TYR A 33 -3.95 1.96 -3.18
N GLN A 34 -3.40 2.09 -4.39
CA GLN A 34 -3.34 3.38 -5.08
C GLN A 34 -4.73 3.89 -5.50
N TYR A 35 -5.62 3.01 -5.98
CA TYR A 35 -6.99 3.42 -6.32
C TYR A 35 -7.80 3.84 -5.10
N GLY A 36 -7.73 3.09 -4.00
CA GLY A 36 -8.37 3.46 -2.73
C GLY A 36 -7.83 4.77 -2.17
N SER A 37 -6.51 4.96 -2.25
CA SER A 37 -5.87 6.23 -1.89
C SER A 37 -6.34 7.39 -2.77
N LEU A 38 -6.47 7.18 -4.08
CA LEU A 38 -6.94 8.21 -5.01
C LEU A 38 -8.41 8.57 -4.76
N SER A 39 -9.25 7.56 -4.49
CA SER A 39 -10.66 7.75 -4.17
C SER A 39 -10.86 8.55 -2.87
N ALA A 40 -10.05 8.30 -1.83
CA ALA A 40 -10.11 9.04 -0.57
C ALA A 40 -9.68 10.51 -0.76
N VAL A 41 -8.60 10.75 -1.52
CA VAL A 41 -8.15 12.12 -1.85
C VAL A 41 -9.21 12.88 -2.65
N SER A 42 -9.86 12.24 -3.63
CA SER A 42 -10.92 12.86 -4.42
C SER A 42 -12.20 13.13 -3.61
N ALA A 43 -12.50 12.35 -2.58
CA ALA A 43 -13.65 12.55 -1.70
C ALA A 43 -13.43 13.69 -0.67
N GLY A 44 -12.24 14.30 -0.63
CA GLY A 44 -11.91 15.33 0.37
C GLY A 44 -11.76 14.77 1.79
N GLU A 45 -11.71 13.45 1.94
CA GLU A 45 -11.52 12.78 3.22
C GLU A 45 -10.03 12.80 3.57
N ALA A 46 -9.69 13.32 4.75
CA ALA A 46 -8.31 13.41 5.20
C ALA A 46 -7.71 12.00 5.27
N VAL A 47 -6.83 11.68 4.32
CA VAL A 47 -6.18 10.38 4.24
C VAL A 47 -5.11 10.32 5.33
N VAL A 48 -5.51 9.94 6.55
CA VAL A 48 -4.56 9.64 7.61
C VAL A 48 -3.79 8.37 7.24
N PRO A 49 -2.45 8.40 7.18
CA PRO A 49 -1.64 7.21 7.02
C PRO A 49 -2.03 6.20 8.10
N ALA A 50 -2.12 4.91 7.75
CA ALA A 50 -2.50 3.86 8.71
C ALA A 50 -1.56 3.75 9.94
N SER A 51 -0.43 4.48 9.99
CA SER A 51 0.38 4.62 11.21
C SER A 51 -0.23 5.56 12.25
N GLU A 52 -1.04 6.54 11.84
CA GLU A 52 -1.71 7.49 12.74
C GLU A 52 -3.06 6.98 13.26
N LEU A 53 -3.71 6.06 12.54
CA LEU A 53 -4.97 5.44 12.99
C LEU A 53 -4.81 4.59 14.25
N SER A 54 -3.62 4.03 14.50
CA SER A 54 -3.30 3.28 15.71
C SER A 54 -3.10 4.16 16.95
N ASP A 55 -2.77 5.44 16.78
CA ASP A 55 -2.58 6.37 17.90
C ASP A 55 -3.88 7.08 18.32
N THR A 56 -4.91 7.11 17.46
CA THR A 56 -6.21 7.74 17.76
C THR A 56 -7.21 6.82 18.45
N LEU A 57 -6.90 5.52 18.60
CA LEU A 57 -7.73 4.53 19.29
C LEU A 57 -7.25 4.21 20.73
N LYS A 58 -6.51 5.13 21.36
CA LYS A 58 -6.13 5.07 22.78
C LYS A 58 -7.03 5.97 23.62
#